data_AF-L2FPV5-F1
#
_entry.id   AF-L2FPV5-F1
#
_cell.length_a   1.000
_cell.length_b   1.000
_cell.length_c   1.000
_cell.angle_alpha   90.00
_cell.angle_beta   90.00
_cell.angle_gamma   90.00
#
_symmetry.space_group_name_H-M   'P 1'
#
loop_
_entity.id
_entity.type
_entity.pdbx_description
1 polymer ?
#
loop_
_entity_poly.entity_id
_entity_poly.type
_entity_poly.pdbx_seq_one_letter_code
_entity_poly.pdbx_strand_id
1 'polypeptide(L)'
;MAEALGIASSVLAVAELSANIGSRCVKYYKAVKNARADIERVRVEVYSLQSVANNALKLLEGPQGAGLKASQQLAIAVRGAESRLEQLEVELRPSSARKALSRMHSRALKWPFKSKEVEGIVKDIEQCTRLFSTGLQLDIATTVLSIDEKLALDKLPTAPGASYDSQAEESSATCLPDTRVELLQKIRAWANDPTSQAVF
;
A
#
# COMPACT_ATOMS: atom_id res chain seq x y z
N MET A 1 -3.10 1.02 10.52
CA MET A 1 -2.38 -0.22 10.18
C MET A 1 -3.18 -1.15 9.27
N ALA A 2 -4.47 -1.42 9.54
CA ALA A 2 -5.28 -2.29 8.68
C ALA A 2 -5.41 -1.83 7.21
N GLU A 3 -5.51 -0.51 6.96
CA GLU A 3 -5.64 0.00 5.58
C GLU A 3 -4.35 -0.11 4.75
N ALA A 4 -3.17 0.04 5.38
CA ALA A 4 -1.88 -0.08 4.70
C ALA A 4 -1.59 -1.54 4.30
N LEU A 5 -1.94 -2.50 5.16
CA LEU A 5 -1.88 -3.93 4.84
C LEU A 5 -2.84 -4.31 3.71
N GLY A 6 -4.03 -3.72 3.70
CA GLY A 6 -5.00 -3.92 2.61
C GLY A 6 -4.46 -3.45 1.26
N ILE A 7 -3.80 -2.30 1.22
CA ILE A 7 -3.28 -1.73 -0.04
C ILE A 7 -2.07 -2.53 -0.54
N ALA A 8 -1.15 -2.92 0.34
CA ALA A 8 -0.04 -3.80 -0.05
C ALA A 8 -0.54 -5.12 -0.67
N SER A 9 -1.59 -5.71 -0.10
CA SER A 9 -2.25 -6.90 -0.65
C SER A 9 -2.87 -6.65 -2.03
N SER A 10 -3.60 -5.54 -2.22
CA SER A 10 -4.16 -5.20 -3.54
C SER A 10 -3.07 -4.93 -4.57
N VAL A 11 -1.96 -4.29 -4.19
CA VAL A 11 -0.80 -4.10 -5.09
C VAL A 11 -0.20 -5.43 -5.51
N LEU A 12 -0.06 -6.38 -4.57
CA LEU A 12 0.40 -7.73 -4.86
C LEU A 12 -0.54 -8.44 -5.83
N ALA A 13 -1.85 -8.35 -5.60
CA ALA A 13 -2.86 -8.93 -6.49
C ALA A 13 -2.77 -8.35 -7.91
N VAL A 14 -2.59 -7.03 -8.06
CA VAL A 14 -2.38 -6.39 -9.37
C VAL A 14 -1.14 -6.97 -10.07
N ALA A 15 -0.02 -7.14 -9.35
CA ALA A 15 1.21 -7.70 -9.91
C ALA A 15 1.02 -9.16 -10.39
N GLU A 16 0.36 -9.99 -9.59
CA GLU A 16 0.08 -11.40 -9.90
C GLU A 16 -0.90 -11.58 -11.06
N LEU A 17 -2.02 -10.85 -11.04
CA LEU A 17 -3.01 -10.84 -12.11
C LEU A 17 -2.37 -10.41 -13.44
N SER A 18 -1.54 -9.37 -13.40
CA SER A 18 -0.83 -8.89 -14.59
C SER A 18 0.13 -9.94 -15.15
N ALA A 19 0.88 -10.62 -14.29
CA ALA A 19 1.75 -11.74 -14.70
C ALA A 19 0.96 -12.87 -15.38
N ASN A 20 -0.18 -13.24 -14.79
CA ASN A 20 -1.06 -14.29 -15.28
C ASN A 20 -1.68 -13.94 -16.63
N ILE A 21 -2.18 -12.72 -16.78
CA ILE A 21 -2.73 -12.20 -18.03
C ILE A 21 -1.65 -12.15 -19.11
N GLY A 22 -0.47 -11.62 -18.81
CA GLY A 22 0.67 -11.59 -19.75
C GLY A 22 1.04 -12.98 -20.25
N SER A 23 1.13 -13.97 -19.35
CA SER A 23 1.37 -15.38 -19.70
C SER A 23 0.27 -15.97 -20.60
N ARG A 24 -1.00 -15.63 -20.35
CA ARG A 24 -2.12 -16.02 -21.23
C ARG A 24 -2.02 -15.35 -22.60
N CYS A 25 -1.65 -14.08 -22.68
CA CYS A 25 -1.40 -13.40 -23.94
C CYS A 25 -0.31 -14.10 -24.75
N VAL A 26 0.78 -14.55 -24.12
CA VAL A 26 1.82 -15.35 -24.81
C VAL A 26 1.25 -16.65 -25.39
N LYS A 27 0.35 -17.35 -24.67
CA LYS A 27 -0.32 -18.56 -25.18
C LYS A 27 -1.21 -18.25 -26.37
N TYR A 28 -2.01 -17.18 -26.31
CA TYR A 28 -2.82 -16.72 -27.44
C TYR A 28 -1.97 -16.30 -28.64
N TYR A 29 -0.86 -15.60 -28.42
CA TYR A 29 0.02 -15.13 -29.49
C TYR A 29 0.59 -16.28 -30.34
N LYS A 30 0.93 -17.39 -29.67
CA LYS A 30 1.41 -18.62 -30.33
C LYS A 30 0.30 -19.32 -31.12
N ALA A 31 -0.94 -19.32 -30.61
CA ALA A 31 -2.05 -20.06 -31.19
C ALA A 31 -2.89 -19.27 -32.23
N VAL A 32 -2.94 -17.94 -32.15
CA VAL A 32 -3.87 -17.08 -32.92
C VAL A 32 -3.10 -16.09 -33.78
N LYS A 33 -2.90 -16.43 -35.05
CA LYS A 33 -2.09 -15.61 -35.98
C LYS A 33 -2.73 -14.26 -36.35
N ASN A 34 -4.05 -14.22 -36.48
CA ASN A 34 -4.81 -13.05 -36.96
C ASN A 34 -5.06 -11.96 -35.89
N ALA A 35 -4.75 -12.22 -34.62
CA ALA A 35 -4.94 -11.26 -33.53
C ALA A 35 -3.61 -10.85 -32.85
N ARG A 36 -2.46 -11.15 -33.45
CA ARG A 36 -1.15 -10.95 -32.82
C ARG A 36 -0.89 -9.51 -32.40
N ALA A 37 -1.25 -8.54 -33.23
CA ALA A 37 -1.08 -7.12 -32.92
C ALA A 37 -1.92 -6.72 -31.69
N ASP A 38 -3.18 -7.13 -31.66
CA ASP A 38 -4.08 -6.87 -30.54
C ASP A 38 -3.62 -7.56 -29.24
N ILE A 39 -3.16 -8.81 -29.32
CA ILE A 39 -2.61 -9.56 -28.18
C ILE A 39 -1.37 -8.86 -27.62
N GLU A 40 -0.48 -8.38 -28.50
CA GLU A 40 0.74 -7.69 -28.10
C GLU A 40 0.43 -6.36 -27.40
N ARG A 41 -0.53 -5.58 -27.92
CA ARG A 41 -0.96 -4.33 -27.29
C ARG A 41 -1.44 -4.54 -25.86
N VAL A 42 -2.32 -5.53 -25.62
CA VAL A 42 -2.75 -5.88 -24.26
C VAL A 42 -1.56 -6.32 -23.41
N ARG A 43 -0.67 -7.15 -23.96
CA ARG A 43 0.48 -7.67 -23.22
C ARG A 43 1.43 -6.57 -22.75
N VAL A 44 1.73 -5.60 -23.61
CA VAL A 44 2.62 -4.47 -23.28
C VAL A 44 2.03 -3.65 -22.13
N GLU A 45 0.76 -3.27 -22.21
CA GLU A 45 0.13 -2.45 -21.16
C GLU A 45 0.01 -3.19 -19.83
N VAL A 46 -0.33 -4.48 -19.87
CA VAL A 46 -0.39 -5.31 -18.65
C VAL A 46 0.99 -5.41 -17.99
N TYR A 47 2.07 -5.58 -18.77
CA TYR A 47 3.42 -5.62 -18.21
C TYR A 47 3.91 -4.25 -17.73
N SER A 48 3.46 -3.16 -18.35
CA SER A 48 3.70 -1.80 -17.85
C SER A 48 3.09 -1.63 -16.44
N LEU A 49 1.82 -2.01 -16.27
CA LEU A 49 1.15 -2.01 -14.98
C LEU A 49 1.84 -2.93 -13.95
N GLN A 50 2.25 -4.13 -14.38
CA GLN A 50 2.99 -5.06 -13.52
C GLN A 50 4.30 -4.45 -13.02
N SER A 51 5.03 -3.75 -13.89
CA SER A 51 6.29 -3.09 -13.54
C SER A 51 6.08 -2.04 -12.45
N VAL A 52 5.05 -1.20 -12.58
CA VAL A 52 4.68 -0.21 -11.56
C VAL A 52 4.31 -0.89 -10.24
N ALA A 53 3.48 -1.92 -10.27
CA ALA A 53 3.08 -2.66 -9.07
C ALA A 53 4.28 -3.31 -8.36
N ASN A 54 5.19 -3.96 -9.10
CA ASN A 54 6.40 -4.56 -8.54
C ASN A 54 7.35 -3.52 -7.93
N ASN A 55 7.48 -2.35 -8.55
CA ASN A 55 8.27 -1.26 -7.99
C ASN A 55 7.65 -0.72 -6.70
N ALA A 56 6.32 -0.61 -6.65
CA ALA A 56 5.61 -0.24 -5.44
C ALA A 56 5.82 -1.26 -4.31
N LEU A 57 5.76 -2.57 -4.58
CA LEU A 57 6.05 -3.61 -3.58
C LEU A 57 7.46 -3.48 -3.01
N LYS A 58 8.47 -3.31 -3.87
CA LYS A 58 9.87 -3.11 -3.41
C LYS A 58 10.02 -1.89 -2.51
N LEU A 59 9.29 -0.82 -2.78
CA LEU A 59 9.28 0.38 -1.93
C LEU A 59 8.62 0.11 -0.58
N LEU A 60 7.51 -0.64 -0.56
CA LEU A 60 6.77 -1.00 0.64
C LEU A 60 7.52 -2.01 1.53
N GLU A 61 8.30 -2.91 0.93
CA GLU A 61 9.16 -3.86 1.65
C GLU A 61 10.46 -3.21 2.17
N GLY A 62 10.81 -2.04 1.67
CA GLY A 62 12.03 -1.32 2.06
C GLY A 62 11.96 -0.70 3.46
N PRO A 63 13.10 -0.23 4.00
CA PRO A 63 13.17 0.36 5.34
C PRO A 63 12.30 1.62 5.51
N GLN A 64 11.98 2.31 4.41
CA GLN A 64 11.09 3.48 4.38
C GLN A 64 9.62 3.10 4.11
N GLY A 65 9.32 1.83 3.83
CA GLY A 65 7.99 1.36 3.47
C GLY A 65 6.96 1.54 4.58
N ALA A 66 7.37 1.43 5.85
CA ALA A 66 6.51 1.72 7.01
C ALA A 66 6.10 3.21 7.10
N GLY A 67 6.88 4.11 6.48
CA GLY A 67 6.60 5.55 6.43
C GLY A 67 5.69 5.95 5.27
N LEU A 68 5.48 5.07 4.29
CA LEU A 68 4.63 5.34 3.15
C LEU A 68 3.16 5.15 3.54
N LYS A 69 2.47 6.26 3.86
CA LYS A 69 1.02 6.23 4.06
C LYS A 69 0.35 6.29 2.70
N ALA A 70 -0.39 5.23 2.37
CA ALA A 70 -1.12 5.19 1.12
C ALA A 70 -2.25 6.23 1.11
N SER A 71 -2.28 7.11 0.11
CA SER A 71 -3.38 8.06 -0.07
C SER A 71 -4.68 7.36 -0.51
N GLN A 72 -5.81 8.05 -0.29
CA GLN A 72 -7.09 7.61 -0.81
C GLN A 72 -7.07 7.46 -2.34
N GLN A 73 -6.36 8.35 -3.03
CA GLN A 73 -6.17 8.29 -4.48
C GLN A 73 -5.43 7.02 -4.91
N LEU A 74 -4.33 6.68 -4.24
CA LEU A 74 -3.62 5.43 -4.51
C LEU A 74 -4.52 4.22 -4.22
N ALA A 75 -5.21 4.22 -3.08
CA ALA A 75 -6.13 3.14 -2.72
C ALA A 75 -7.23 2.90 -3.77
N ILE A 76 -7.82 3.96 -4.30
CA ILE A 76 -8.84 3.88 -5.35
C ILE A 76 -8.21 3.38 -6.66
N ALA A 77 -7.04 3.90 -7.03
CA ALA A 77 -6.35 3.53 -8.26
C ALA A 77 -5.96 2.04 -8.27
N VAL A 78 -5.37 1.54 -7.18
CA VAL A 78 -4.93 0.14 -7.06
C VAL A 78 -6.12 -0.80 -7.08
N ARG A 79 -7.18 -0.52 -6.31
CA ARG A 79 -8.39 -1.37 -6.30
C ARG A 79 -9.13 -1.35 -7.63
N GLY A 80 -9.18 -0.20 -8.31
CA GLY A 80 -9.72 -0.10 -9.66
C GLY A 80 -8.92 -0.94 -10.67
N ALA A 81 -7.59 -0.91 -10.58
CA ALA A 81 -6.71 -1.74 -11.39
C ALA A 81 -6.92 -3.23 -11.11
N GLU A 82 -6.97 -3.63 -9.83
CA GLU A 82 -7.23 -5.00 -9.40
C GLU A 82 -8.54 -5.53 -9.99
N SER A 83 -9.65 -4.84 -9.75
CA SER A 83 -10.96 -5.24 -10.27
C SER A 83 -10.99 -5.33 -11.80
N ARG A 84 -10.34 -4.41 -12.51
CA ARG A 84 -10.28 -4.47 -13.96
C ARG A 84 -9.46 -5.66 -14.47
N LEU A 85 -8.35 -5.97 -13.82
CA LEU A 85 -7.53 -7.12 -14.19
C LEU A 85 -8.24 -8.44 -13.87
N GLU A 86 -8.97 -8.54 -12.75
CA GLU A 86 -9.80 -9.72 -12.45
C GLU A 86 -10.83 -9.98 -13.55
N GLN A 87 -11.54 -8.93 -13.99
CA GLN A 87 -12.50 -9.04 -15.08
C GLN A 87 -11.81 -9.51 -16.37
N LEU A 88 -10.68 -8.89 -16.73
CA LEU A 88 -9.92 -9.26 -17.92
C LEU A 88 -9.40 -10.69 -17.86
N GLU A 89 -8.95 -11.16 -16.69
CA GLU A 89 -8.49 -12.53 -16.50
C GLU A 89 -9.63 -13.53 -16.76
N VAL A 90 -10.84 -13.23 -16.27
CA VAL A 90 -12.04 -14.05 -16.51
C VAL A 90 -12.42 -14.08 -17.98
N GLU A 91 -12.40 -12.93 -18.66
CA GLU A 91 -12.73 -12.82 -20.09
C GLU A 91 -11.70 -13.54 -20.98
N LEU A 92 -10.43 -13.57 -20.57
CA LEU A 92 -9.35 -14.29 -21.26
C LEU A 92 -9.38 -15.81 -21.08
N ARG A 93 -10.14 -16.34 -20.10
CA ARG A 93 -10.24 -17.78 -19.89
C ARG A 93 -10.93 -18.44 -21.09
N PRO A 94 -10.32 -19.47 -21.71
CA PRO A 94 -10.93 -20.14 -22.85
C PRO A 94 -12.26 -20.79 -22.45
N SER A 95 -13.29 -20.60 -23.28
CA SER A 95 -14.65 -21.11 -23.03
C SER A 95 -14.73 -22.64 -22.87
N SER A 96 -13.68 -23.38 -23.24
CA SER A 96 -13.58 -24.83 -23.08
C SER A 96 -13.59 -25.30 -21.62
N ALA A 97 -13.26 -24.44 -20.65
CA ALA A 97 -13.41 -24.76 -19.23
C ALA A 97 -14.89 -24.79 -18.79
N ARG A 98 -15.77 -24.07 -19.50
CA ARG A 98 -17.21 -23.97 -19.21
C ARG A 98 -18.04 -25.05 -19.93
N LYS A 99 -17.44 -25.81 -20.85
CA LYS A 99 -18.09 -26.83 -21.70
C LYS A 99 -17.31 -28.15 -21.74
N ALA A 100 -16.86 -28.65 -20.59
CA ALA A 100 -16.08 -29.89 -20.46
C ALA A 100 -16.86 -31.20 -20.77
N LEU A 101 -17.91 -31.15 -21.60
CA LEU A 101 -18.72 -32.32 -21.99
C LEU A 101 -18.91 -32.50 -23.51
N SER A 102 -18.23 -31.74 -24.38
CA SER A 102 -18.29 -31.97 -25.83
C SER A 102 -16.94 -32.35 -26.43
N ARG A 103 -16.98 -33.42 -27.22
CA ARG A 103 -15.91 -34.33 -27.60
C ARG A 103 -14.91 -33.72 -28.58
N MET A 104 -13.63 -34.03 -28.33
CA MET A 104 -12.60 -34.38 -29.31
C MET A 104 -12.80 -33.88 -30.75
N HIS A 105 -12.52 -32.60 -31.01
CA HIS A 105 -12.05 -32.08 -32.30
C HIS A 105 -11.22 -30.80 -32.01
N SER A 106 -10.08 -30.65 -32.68
CA SER A 106 -9.08 -29.56 -32.58
C SER A 106 -9.47 -28.34 -31.72
N ARG A 107 -8.94 -28.29 -30.49
CA ARG A 107 -9.05 -27.14 -29.57
C ARG A 107 -8.19 -25.97 -30.08
N ALA A 108 -8.64 -25.30 -31.14
CA ALA A 108 -8.04 -24.04 -31.53
C ALA A 108 -8.41 -22.98 -30.49
N LEU A 109 -7.40 -22.47 -29.77
CA LEU A 109 -7.58 -21.32 -28.89
C LEU A 109 -8.11 -20.16 -29.76
N LYS A 110 -9.29 -19.62 -29.43
CA LYS A 110 -9.85 -18.46 -30.15
C LYS A 110 -9.68 -17.23 -29.28
N TRP A 111 -9.06 -16.19 -29.83
CA TRP A 111 -8.97 -14.89 -29.16
C TRP A 111 -10.39 -14.35 -28.89
N PRO A 112 -10.72 -13.99 -27.64
CA PRO A 112 -12.11 -13.69 -27.26
C PRO A 112 -12.57 -12.28 -27.65
N PHE A 113 -11.66 -11.38 -28.02
CA PHE A 113 -11.98 -9.97 -28.24
C PHE A 113 -11.90 -9.55 -29.71
N LYS A 114 -12.71 -8.54 -30.05
CA LYS A 114 -12.57 -7.74 -31.28
C LYS A 114 -11.56 -6.61 -31.05
N SER A 115 -10.94 -6.12 -32.11
CA SER A 115 -9.93 -5.05 -32.00
C SER A 115 -10.45 -3.77 -31.33
N LYS A 116 -11.73 -3.42 -31.52
CA LYS A 116 -12.38 -2.29 -30.81
C LYS A 116 -12.49 -2.52 -29.30
N GLU A 117 -12.76 -3.74 -28.86
CA GLU A 117 -12.80 -4.11 -27.44
C GLU A 117 -11.40 -4.07 -26.84
N VAL A 118 -10.39 -4.53 -27.60
CA VAL A 118 -8.98 -4.45 -27.23
C VAL A 118 -8.52 -3.01 -27.03
N GLU A 119 -8.94 -2.09 -27.89
CA GLU A 119 -8.63 -0.66 -27.72
C GLU A 119 -9.17 -0.11 -26.40
N GLY A 120 -10.40 -0.49 -26.01
CA GLY A 120 -10.96 -0.14 -24.71
C GLY A 120 -10.13 -0.73 -23.56
N ILE A 121 -9.80 -2.02 -23.63
CA ILE A 121 -8.96 -2.70 -22.63
C ILE A 121 -7.61 -2.01 -22.46
N VAL A 122 -6.92 -1.69 -23.55
CA VAL A 122 -5.64 -0.99 -23.54
C VAL A 122 -5.76 0.36 -22.84
N LYS A 123 -6.74 1.20 -23.22
CA LYS A 123 -6.97 2.50 -22.60
C LYS A 123 -7.28 2.41 -21.10
N ASP A 124 -8.07 1.42 -20.71
CA ASP A 124 -8.44 1.22 -19.31
C ASP A 124 -7.21 0.82 -18.46
N ILE A 125 -6.32 -0.03 -18.99
CA ILE A 125 -5.07 -0.42 -18.30
C ILE A 125 -4.06 0.73 -18.28
N GLU A 126 -3.93 1.49 -19.37
CA GLU A 126 -3.11 2.71 -19.42
C GLU A 126 -3.58 3.72 -18.37
N GLN A 127 -4.90 3.90 -18.23
CA GLN A 127 -5.48 4.76 -17.21
C GLN A 127 -5.17 4.25 -15.80
N CYS A 128 -5.33 2.94 -15.54
CA CYS A 128 -4.96 2.34 -14.27
C CYS A 128 -3.48 2.58 -13.95
N THR A 129 -2.59 2.36 -14.91
CA THR A 129 -1.14 2.57 -14.76
C THR A 129 -0.81 4.01 -14.42
N ARG A 130 -1.43 4.98 -15.12
CA ARG A 130 -1.25 6.42 -14.82
C ARG A 130 -1.75 6.77 -13.43
N LEU A 131 -2.95 6.36 -13.06
CA LEU A 131 -3.53 6.68 -11.75
C LEU A 131 -2.72 6.05 -10.60
N PHE A 132 -2.26 4.82 -10.78
CA PHE A 132 -1.37 4.16 -9.83
C PHE A 132 -0.08 4.98 -9.67
N SER A 133 0.62 5.28 -10.77
CA SER A 133 1.87 6.05 -10.72
C SER A 133 1.68 7.42 -10.07
N THR A 134 0.59 8.13 -10.39
CA THR A 134 0.29 9.44 -9.78
C THR A 134 0.04 9.31 -8.27
N GLY A 135 -0.76 8.32 -7.85
CA GLY A 135 -1.00 8.07 -6.42
C GLY A 135 0.29 7.78 -5.67
N LEU A 136 1.16 6.94 -6.24
CA LEU A 136 2.45 6.60 -5.64
C LEU A 136 3.36 7.83 -5.53
N GLN A 137 3.40 8.68 -6.56
CA GLN A 137 4.18 9.92 -6.54
C GLN A 137 3.68 10.91 -5.49
N LEU A 138 2.37 11.04 -5.28
CA LEU A 138 1.79 11.88 -4.22
C LEU A 138 2.17 11.40 -2.83
N ASP A 139 2.16 10.09 -2.61
CA ASP A 139 2.53 9.50 -1.32
C ASP A 139 4.02 9.71 -1.05
N ILE A 140 4.88 9.49 -2.06
CA ILE A 140 6.32 9.79 -1.97
C ILE A 140 6.55 11.28 -1.68
N ALA A 141 5.89 12.19 -2.40
CA ALA A 141 6.03 13.63 -2.17
C ALA A 141 5.63 14.02 -0.74
N THR A 142 4.54 13.44 -0.22
CA THR A 142 4.11 13.64 1.16
C THR A 142 5.14 13.15 2.17
N THR A 143 5.72 11.97 1.94
CA THR A 143 6.80 11.44 2.78
C THR A 143 8.03 12.34 2.73
N VAL A 144 8.45 12.80 1.56
CA VAL A 144 9.59 13.72 1.40
C VAL A 144 9.36 15.04 2.14
N LEU A 145 8.16 15.62 2.04
CA LEU A 145 7.82 16.85 2.77
C LEU A 145 7.86 16.65 4.29
N SER A 146 7.45 15.48 4.79
CA SER A 146 7.53 15.16 6.23
C SER A 146 8.97 14.99 6.75
N ILE A 147 9.93 14.67 5.88
CA ILE A 147 11.35 14.60 6.25
C ILE A 147 11.89 16.00 6.51
N ASP A 148 11.50 16.99 5.70
CA ASP A 148 11.91 18.39 5.88
C ASP A 148 11.47 18.93 7.24
N GLU A 149 10.23 18.65 7.63
CA GLU A 149 9.71 19.00 8.96
C GLU A 149 10.56 18.37 10.08
N LYS A 150 10.86 17.07 10.01
CA LYS A 150 11.69 16.40 11.01
C LYS A 150 13.10 16.98 11.09
N LEU A 151 13.73 17.25 9.94
CA LEU A 151 15.05 17.85 9.89
C LEU A 151 15.06 19.28 10.44
N ALA A 152 13.96 20.02 10.27
CA ALA A 152 13.80 21.34 10.88
C ALA A 152 13.65 21.23 12.40
N LEU A 153 12.85 20.28 12.89
CA LEU A 153 12.65 20.02 14.31
C LEU A 153 13.94 19.56 15.01
N ASP A 154 14.75 18.72 14.36
CA ASP A 154 16.04 18.24 14.90
C ASP A 154 17.08 19.38 15.08
N LYS A 155 16.90 20.51 14.37
CA LYS A 155 17.76 21.70 14.52
C LYS A 155 17.31 22.62 15.65
N LEU A 156 16.13 22.41 16.22
CA LEU A 156 15.65 23.25 17.31
C LEU A 156 16.44 22.94 18.59
N PRO A 157 17.01 23.96 19.26
CA PRO A 157 17.70 23.73 20.52
C PRO A 157 16.70 23.23 21.57
N THR A 158 17.06 22.19 22.30
CA THR A 158 16.31 21.77 23.48
C THR A 158 16.47 22.84 24.57
N ALA A 159 15.36 23.41 25.03
CA ALA A 159 15.40 24.35 26.14
C ALA A 159 15.89 23.65 27.42
N PRO A 160 16.85 24.22 28.17
CA PRO A 160 17.27 23.67 29.46
C PRO A 160 16.05 23.47 30.36
N GLY A 161 15.92 22.31 31.01
CA GLY A 161 14.76 22.01 31.84
C GLY A 161 13.59 21.33 31.12
N ALA A 162 13.52 21.41 29.78
CA ALA A 162 12.36 20.95 29.01
C ALA A 162 12.47 19.52 28.47
N SER A 163 13.61 18.84 28.64
CA SER A 163 13.72 17.43 28.27
C SER A 163 12.90 16.56 29.22
N TYR A 164 12.37 15.46 28.68
CA TYR A 164 11.82 14.39 29.51
C TYR A 164 12.88 13.94 30.53
N ASP A 165 12.48 13.80 31.80
CA ASP A 165 13.35 13.53 32.96
C ASP A 165 14.49 14.55 33.18
N SER A 166 14.30 15.80 32.78
CA SER A 166 15.25 16.87 33.13
C SER A 166 15.33 17.08 34.64
N GLN A 167 16.53 16.91 35.21
CA GLN A 167 16.84 17.23 36.61
C GLN A 167 17.14 18.72 36.85
N ALA A 168 16.98 19.59 35.85
CA ALA A 168 17.30 21.01 35.98
C ALA A 168 16.52 21.71 37.12
N GLU A 169 15.33 21.21 37.48
CA GLU A 169 14.48 21.71 38.57
C GLU A 169 14.44 20.74 39.77
N GLU A 170 15.35 19.77 39.85
CA GLU A 170 15.35 18.74 40.92
C GLU A 170 15.57 19.36 42.31
N SER A 171 16.29 20.49 42.39
CA SER A 171 16.46 21.28 43.61
C SER A 171 15.35 22.28 43.88
N SER A 172 14.46 22.52 42.91
CA SER A 172 13.37 23.47 43.04
C SER A 172 12.18 22.85 43.75
N ALA A 173 11.42 23.66 44.49
CA ALA A 173 10.18 23.20 45.09
C ALA A 173 9.22 22.75 43.98
N THR A 174 8.93 21.44 43.91
CA THR A 174 8.07 20.84 42.89
C THR A 174 6.62 21.34 42.95
N CYS A 175 6.26 22.00 44.06
CA CYS A 175 4.95 22.57 44.31
C CYS A 175 5.10 24.04 44.72
N LEU A 176 4.20 24.89 44.22
CA LEU A 176 4.04 26.25 44.71
C LEU A 176 3.69 26.24 46.21
N PRO A 177 4.09 27.26 46.98
CA PRO A 177 3.66 27.42 48.37
C PRO A 177 2.14 27.26 48.48
N ASP A 178 1.70 26.58 49.54
CA ASP A 178 0.28 26.31 49.85
C ASP A 178 -0.49 25.45 48.83
N THR A 179 0.18 24.87 47.84
CA THR A 179 -0.43 23.88 46.93
C THR A 179 -0.11 22.46 47.35
N ARG A 180 -1.08 21.54 47.16
CA ARG A 180 -0.94 20.09 47.44
C ARG A 180 -0.55 19.73 48.89
N VAL A 181 -0.69 20.67 49.84
CA VAL A 181 -0.34 20.49 51.26
C VAL A 181 -1.03 19.26 51.86
N GLU A 182 -2.34 19.12 51.64
CA GLU A 182 -3.12 18.00 52.18
C GLU A 182 -2.72 16.65 51.55
N LEU A 183 -2.44 16.62 50.25
CA LEU A 183 -1.98 15.42 49.55
C LEU A 183 -0.61 14.98 50.06
N LEU A 184 0.32 15.91 50.23
CA LEU A 184 1.65 15.64 50.78
C LEU A 184 1.57 15.16 52.24
N GLN A 185 0.66 15.73 53.04
CA GLN A 185 0.39 15.21 54.40
C GLN A 185 -0.14 13.78 54.37
N LYS A 186 -1.09 13.47 53.49
CA LYS A 186 -1.62 12.10 53.32
C LYS A 186 -0.54 11.11 52.91
N ILE A 187 0.30 11.47 51.94
CA ILE A 187 1.42 10.62 51.48
C ILE A 187 2.42 10.40 52.62
N ARG A 188 2.79 11.45 53.38
CA ARG A 188 3.69 11.32 54.52
C ARG A 188 3.10 10.49 55.65
N ALA A 189 1.81 10.64 55.94
CA ALA A 189 1.11 9.85 56.95
C ALA A 189 1.09 8.37 56.55
N TRP A 190 0.78 8.08 55.28
CA TRP A 190 0.84 6.74 54.73
C TRP A 190 2.26 6.16 54.79
N ALA A 191 3.29 6.89 54.32
CA ALA A 191 4.67 6.39 54.28
C ALA A 191 5.28 6.12 55.68
N ASN A 192 4.81 6.82 56.70
CA ASN A 192 5.25 6.64 58.09
C ASN A 192 4.38 5.66 58.89
N ASP A 193 3.29 5.16 58.32
CA ASP A 193 2.43 4.17 58.96
C ASP A 193 3.03 2.77 58.77
N PRO A 194 3.49 2.10 59.84
CA PRO A 194 4.11 0.78 59.74
C PRO A 194 3.14 -0.34 59.34
N THR A 195 1.83 -0.07 59.32
CA THR A 195 0.80 -1.01 58.87
C THR A 195 0.35 -0.79 57.44
N SER A 196 0.84 0.28 56.80
CA SER A 196 0.49 0.61 55.42
C SER A 196 1.10 -0.38 54.42
N GLN A 197 0.38 -0.61 53.32
CA GLN A 197 0.81 -1.52 52.27
C GLN A 197 1.94 -0.89 51.45
N ALA A 198 3.11 -1.52 51.40
CA ALA A 198 4.24 -1.04 50.63
C ALA A 198 3.96 -1.06 49.12
N VAL A 199 4.50 -0.08 48.39
CA VAL A 199 4.38 0.03 46.92
C VAL A 199 5.51 -0.73 46.19
N PHE A 200 6.46 -1.31 46.94
CA PHE A 200 7.56 -2.13 46.45
C PHE A 200 7.72 -3.39 47.31
#